data_AF-A0A224YB94-F1
#
_entry.id   AF-A0A224YB94-F1
#
_cell.length_a   1.000
_cell.length_b   1.000
_cell.length_c   1.000
_cell.angle_alpha   90.00
_cell.angle_beta   90.00
_cell.angle_gamma   90.00
#
_symmetry.space_group_name_H-M   'P 1'
#
loop_
_entity.id
_entity.type
_entity.pdbx_description
1 polymer ?
#
loop_
_entity_poly.entity_id
_entity_poly.type
_entity_poly.pdbx_seq_one_letter_code
_entity_poly.pdbx_strand_id
1 'polypeptide(L)'
;MKLAASVLFLIFVNYIHGHIWSTGTKNEKALTPRNSEMCLQRPTIGSCGPVVVSWFFEAESKLCKMFNHTICGGGGNAFLTEKKCQSICRPKKTPKAVCSLTPKPGRCFLAKRKWHFNEKNNECEVFPNQRCGSNDNAFSTKKKCMERCSYVKAPSSCVNCEQTKGNELPLIKQPGQSGRNPK
;
A
#
# COMPACT_ATOMS: atom_id res chain seq x y z
N MET A 1 -15.91 69.81 34.34
CA MET A 1 -14.64 69.22 33.88
C MET A 1 -15.01 68.17 32.83
N LYS A 2 -15.17 68.57 31.56
CA LYS A 2 -14.13 68.77 30.54
C LYS A 2 -13.43 67.47 30.13
N LEU A 3 -13.70 67.11 28.86
CA LEU A 3 -12.90 66.34 27.91
C LEU A 3 -12.58 64.87 28.23
N ALA A 4 -13.26 63.95 27.53
CA ALA A 4 -12.62 62.93 26.66
C ALA A 4 -13.66 61.88 26.22
N ALA A 5 -14.55 62.22 25.27
CA ALA A 5 -15.49 61.24 24.74
C ALA A 5 -15.80 61.43 23.24
N SER A 6 -14.85 61.98 22.47
CA SER A 6 -15.11 62.32 21.06
C SER A 6 -13.87 62.17 20.15
N VAL A 7 -13.14 61.05 20.27
CA VAL A 7 -12.16 60.63 19.24
C VAL A 7 -12.15 59.11 18.98
N LEU A 8 -12.97 58.30 19.66
CA LEU A 8 -12.92 56.83 19.55
C LEU A 8 -14.00 56.19 18.66
N PHE A 9 -14.74 56.98 17.86
CA PHE A 9 -15.76 56.45 16.95
C PHE A 9 -15.42 56.57 15.45
N LEU A 10 -14.26 57.14 15.10
CA LEU A 10 -13.80 57.25 13.71
C LEU A 10 -12.52 56.44 13.41
N ILE A 11 -12.23 55.43 14.23
CA ILE A 11 -11.25 54.37 13.90
C ILE A 11 -11.94 53.00 13.85
N PHE A 12 -13.20 52.94 13.39
CA PHE A 12 -13.89 51.67 13.16
C PHE A 12 -14.51 51.50 11.76
N VAL A 13 -14.47 52.53 10.89
CA VAL A 13 -15.06 52.44 9.54
C VAL A 13 -14.02 52.39 8.41
N ASN A 14 -12.72 52.56 8.71
CA ASN A 14 -11.64 52.43 7.71
C ASN A 14 -10.66 51.26 7.97
N TYR A 15 -11.06 50.29 8.80
CA TYR A 15 -10.36 48.99 8.93
C TYR A 15 -11.24 47.85 8.37
N ILE A 16 -12.05 48.11 7.35
CA ILE A 16 -12.78 47.07 6.59
C ILE A 16 -12.51 47.30 5.09
N HIS A 17 -11.28 47.70 4.73
CA HIS A 17 -10.83 47.76 3.34
C HIS A 17 -9.45 47.12 3.20
N GLY A 18 -9.43 45.79 3.03
CA GLY A 18 -8.27 45.13 2.44
C GLY A 18 -7.62 44.06 3.30
N HIS A 19 -8.36 43.00 3.59
CA HIS A 19 -7.74 41.68 3.76
C HIS A 19 -8.59 40.65 3.03
N ILE A 20 -8.45 40.63 1.70
CA ILE A 20 -8.63 39.40 0.93
C ILE A 20 -7.53 38.47 1.41
N TRP A 21 -7.79 37.70 2.47
CA TRP A 21 -7.01 36.50 2.71
C TRP A 21 -7.50 35.50 1.68
N SER A 22 -6.83 35.51 0.53
CA SER A 22 -6.80 34.34 -0.34
C SER A 22 -6.38 33.19 0.56
N THR A 23 -7.34 32.36 0.95
CA THR A 23 -7.06 31.08 1.59
C THR A 23 -6.31 30.29 0.53
N GLY A 24 -4.99 30.41 0.53
CA GLY A 24 -4.12 29.63 -0.31
C GLY A 24 -4.56 28.18 -0.16
N THR A 25 -5.05 27.62 -1.26
CA THR A 25 -5.32 26.20 -1.35
C THR A 25 -4.01 25.53 -0.96
N LYS A 26 -3.98 24.90 0.23
CA LYS A 26 -2.93 23.92 0.48
C LYS A 26 -2.98 23.01 -0.73
N ASN A 27 -1.87 22.94 -1.46
CA ASN A 27 -1.70 22.12 -2.64
C ASN A 27 -1.77 20.65 -2.20
N GLU A 28 -2.98 20.21 -1.86
CA GLU A 28 -3.30 18.90 -1.37
C GLU A 28 -3.45 18.04 -2.61
N LYS A 29 -2.39 17.31 -2.94
CA LYS A 29 -2.42 16.32 -4.02
C LYS A 29 -3.49 15.28 -3.68
N ALA A 30 -4.68 15.44 -4.24
CA ALA A 30 -5.72 14.43 -4.21
C ALA A 30 -5.31 13.23 -5.08
N LEU A 31 -5.90 12.05 -4.84
CA LEU A 31 -5.85 10.98 -5.82
C LEU A 31 -6.49 11.48 -7.11
N THR A 32 -5.75 11.46 -8.22
CA THR A 32 -6.37 11.71 -9.52
C THR A 32 -7.38 10.59 -9.83
N PRO A 33 -8.41 10.83 -10.65
CA PRO A 33 -9.37 9.78 -11.02
C PRO A 33 -8.68 8.51 -11.55
N ARG A 34 -7.60 8.68 -12.33
CA ARG A 34 -6.79 7.59 -12.87
C ARG A 34 -6.00 6.82 -11.82
N ASN A 35 -5.38 7.51 -10.85
CA ASN A 35 -4.67 6.83 -9.75
C ASN A 35 -5.66 6.14 -8.81
N SER A 36 -6.86 6.70 -8.64
CA SER A 36 -7.91 6.13 -7.81
C SER A 36 -8.37 4.78 -8.34
N GLU A 37 -8.62 4.64 -9.64
CA GLU A 37 -9.07 3.38 -10.21
C GLU A 37 -8.00 2.27 -10.07
N MET A 38 -6.74 2.58 -10.37
CA MET A 38 -5.62 1.64 -10.24
C MET A 38 -5.42 1.16 -8.79
N CYS A 39 -5.40 2.06 -7.82
CA CYS A 39 -5.20 1.71 -6.41
C CYS A 39 -6.37 0.92 -5.79
N LEU A 40 -7.52 0.84 -6.46
CA LEU A 40 -8.66 0.06 -6.00
C LEU A 40 -8.70 -1.36 -6.59
N GLN A 41 -7.88 -1.65 -7.60
CA GLN A 41 -7.76 -3.00 -8.16
C GLN A 41 -7.20 -3.96 -7.12
N ARG A 42 -7.61 -5.23 -7.20
CA ARG A 42 -7.00 -6.34 -6.43
C ARG A 42 -5.66 -6.77 -7.05
N PRO A 43 -4.74 -7.37 -6.28
CA PRO A 43 -3.48 -7.82 -6.84
C PRO A 43 -3.71 -9.10 -7.66
N THR A 44 -3.04 -9.21 -8.81
CA THR A 44 -3.05 -10.44 -9.61
C THR A 44 -1.85 -11.29 -9.20
N ILE A 45 -2.08 -12.50 -8.68
CA ILE A 45 -0.96 -13.39 -8.30
C ILE A 45 -0.30 -14.01 -9.52
N GLY A 46 -1.07 -14.42 -10.53
CA GLY A 46 -0.53 -15.14 -11.68
C GLY A 46 -0.04 -16.55 -11.32
N SER A 47 0.15 -17.40 -12.32
CA SER A 47 0.55 -18.80 -12.17
C SER A 47 1.66 -19.21 -13.14
N CYS A 48 2.27 -18.25 -13.83
CA CYS A 48 3.27 -18.50 -14.87
C CYS A 48 4.66 -18.01 -14.47
N GLY A 49 5.68 -18.84 -14.68
CA GLY A 49 7.08 -18.43 -14.52
C GLY A 49 7.49 -18.11 -13.07
N PRO A 50 8.64 -17.44 -12.90
CA PRO A 50 9.22 -17.18 -11.58
C PRO A 50 8.38 -16.21 -10.73
N VAL A 51 8.56 -16.31 -9.41
CA VAL A 51 7.97 -15.41 -8.42
C VAL A 51 8.70 -14.05 -8.42
N VAL A 52 7.93 -12.98 -8.37
CA VAL A 52 8.31 -11.58 -8.28
C VAL A 52 7.65 -10.97 -7.05
N VAL A 53 8.38 -10.10 -6.36
CA VAL A 53 7.90 -9.39 -5.18
C VAL A 53 7.49 -7.98 -5.57
N SER A 54 6.31 -7.56 -5.13
CA SER A 54 5.80 -6.21 -5.34
C SER A 54 5.08 -5.68 -4.11
N TRP A 55 4.85 -4.37 -4.11
CA TRP A 55 4.02 -3.65 -3.15
C TRP A 55 2.66 -3.35 -3.78
N PHE A 56 1.61 -3.60 -3.02
CA PHE A 56 0.22 -3.42 -3.41
C PHE A 56 -0.47 -2.49 -2.41
N PHE A 57 -1.33 -1.60 -2.88
CA PHE A 57 -2.15 -0.78 -1.99
C PHE A 57 -3.45 -1.50 -1.63
N GLU A 58 -3.60 -1.86 -0.35
CA GLU A 58 -4.84 -2.43 0.19
C GLU A 58 -5.77 -1.31 0.67
N ALA A 59 -6.93 -1.18 0.02
CA ALA A 59 -7.86 -0.07 0.24
C ALA A 59 -8.49 -0.08 1.63
N GLU A 60 -8.77 -1.27 2.19
CA GLU A 60 -9.42 -1.43 3.50
C GLU A 60 -8.53 -0.90 4.63
N SER A 61 -7.26 -1.29 4.64
CA SER A 61 -6.30 -0.84 5.65
C SER A 61 -5.62 0.49 5.29
N LYS A 62 -5.72 0.92 4.02
CA LYS A 62 -5.02 2.10 3.46
C LYS A 62 -3.50 2.00 3.64
N LEU A 63 -2.98 0.79 3.48
CA LEU A 63 -1.57 0.44 3.61
C LEU A 63 -1.03 -0.13 2.31
N CYS A 64 0.24 0.17 2.06
CA CYS A 64 1.01 -0.54 1.05
C CYS A 64 1.60 -1.79 1.70
N LYS A 65 1.24 -2.96 1.19
CA LYS A 65 1.64 -4.27 1.69
C LYS A 65 2.43 -5.01 0.62
N MET A 66 3.38 -5.82 1.04
CA MET A 66 4.14 -6.67 0.14
C MET A 66 3.34 -7.92 -0.21
N PHE A 67 3.46 -8.37 -1.45
CA PHE A 67 2.88 -9.61 -1.93
C PHE A 67 3.81 -10.26 -2.96
N ASN A 68 3.66 -11.57 -3.09
CA ASN A 68 4.37 -12.37 -4.08
C ASN A 68 3.41 -12.69 -5.22
N HIS A 69 3.86 -12.50 -6.45
CA HIS A 69 3.13 -12.84 -7.67
C HIS A 69 4.10 -13.46 -8.67
N THR A 70 3.63 -13.91 -9.82
CA THR A 70 4.51 -14.37 -10.90
C THR A 70 4.64 -13.30 -11.99
N ILE A 71 5.47 -13.53 -13.02
CA ILE A 71 5.75 -12.53 -14.06
C ILE A 71 4.51 -12.08 -14.88
N CYS A 72 3.46 -12.90 -14.97
CA CYS A 72 2.17 -12.51 -15.57
C CYS A 72 1.15 -11.98 -14.55
N GLY A 73 1.55 -11.85 -13.28
CA GLY A 73 0.74 -11.27 -12.21
C GLY A 73 0.93 -9.75 -12.09
N GLY A 74 0.87 -9.26 -10.87
CA GLY A 74 0.99 -7.84 -10.51
C GLY A 74 -0.31 -7.08 -10.73
N GLY A 75 -0.66 -6.83 -11.99
CA GLY A 75 -1.73 -5.90 -12.38
C GLY A 75 -1.32 -4.43 -12.21
N GLY A 76 -2.29 -3.51 -12.32
CA GLY A 76 -2.02 -2.07 -12.19
C GLY A 76 -1.62 -1.62 -10.78
N ASN A 77 -2.11 -2.31 -9.75
CA ASN A 77 -1.81 -2.02 -8.34
C ASN A 77 -0.54 -2.75 -7.84
N ALA A 78 0.51 -2.80 -8.65
CA ALA A 78 1.78 -3.43 -8.30
C ALA A 78 2.94 -2.45 -8.47
N PHE A 79 3.70 -2.23 -7.40
CA PHE A 79 4.77 -1.25 -7.36
C PHE A 79 6.07 -1.89 -6.87
N LEU A 80 7.19 -1.48 -7.46
CA LEU A 80 8.50 -2.01 -7.09
C LEU A 80 8.92 -1.69 -5.64
N THR A 81 8.45 -0.58 -5.07
CA THR A 81 8.85 -0.15 -3.72
C THR A 81 7.66 0.32 -2.88
N GLU A 82 7.77 0.14 -1.56
CA GLU A 82 6.77 0.61 -0.59
C GLU A 82 6.49 2.10 -0.79
N LYS A 83 7.55 2.92 -0.92
CA LYS A 83 7.44 4.36 -1.11
C LYS A 83 6.74 4.73 -2.42
N LYS A 84 6.99 4.01 -3.52
CA LYS A 84 6.31 4.26 -4.80
C LYS A 84 4.81 4.02 -4.67
N CYS A 85 4.41 2.88 -4.10
CA CYS A 85 3.01 2.60 -3.77
C CYS A 85 2.40 3.73 -2.94
N GLN A 86 3.06 4.15 -1.86
CA GLN A 86 2.54 5.20 -0.98
C GLN A 86 2.43 6.55 -1.69
N SER A 87 3.40 6.92 -2.54
CA SER A 87 3.40 8.19 -3.26
C SER A 87 2.22 8.31 -4.24
N ILE A 88 1.80 7.17 -4.81
CA ILE A 88 0.74 7.12 -5.81
C ILE A 88 -0.62 6.95 -5.13
N CYS A 89 -0.75 5.97 -4.22
CA CYS A 89 -2.02 5.58 -3.63
C CYS A 89 -2.34 6.29 -2.31
N ARG A 90 -1.40 7.07 -1.74
CA ARG A 90 -1.59 7.85 -0.51
C ARG A 90 -1.07 9.28 -0.65
N PRO A 91 -1.48 10.05 -1.68
CA PRO A 91 -0.85 11.32 -2.04
C PRO A 91 -1.01 12.43 -0.97
N LYS A 92 -1.98 12.27 -0.05
CA LYS A 92 -2.15 13.14 1.14
C LYS A 92 -1.15 12.87 2.27
N LYS A 93 -0.34 11.82 2.18
CA LYS A 93 0.64 11.41 3.20
C LYS A 93 2.04 11.41 2.62
N THR A 94 3.01 11.82 3.43
CA THR A 94 4.42 11.72 3.05
C THR A 94 4.83 10.24 2.98
N PRO A 95 5.42 9.77 1.87
CA PRO A 95 5.90 8.39 1.77
C PRO A 95 6.97 8.10 2.81
N LYS A 96 6.73 7.10 3.65
CA LYS A 96 7.63 6.63 4.71
C LYS A 96 7.74 5.11 4.66
N ALA A 97 8.95 4.64 4.39
CA ALA A 97 9.25 3.20 4.46
C ALA A 97 9.13 2.73 5.92
N VAL A 98 8.56 1.54 6.09
CA VAL A 98 8.43 0.88 7.39
C VAL A 98 8.81 -0.58 7.20
N CYS A 99 8.07 -1.28 6.36
CA CYS A 99 8.24 -2.70 6.12
C CYS A 99 9.45 -2.96 5.23
N SER A 100 9.81 -2.00 4.37
CA SER A 100 10.99 -2.10 3.51
C SER A 100 12.29 -1.57 4.13
N LEU A 101 12.31 -1.33 5.45
CA LEU A 101 13.51 -0.89 6.15
C LEU A 101 14.31 -2.11 6.59
N THR A 102 15.63 -2.07 6.42
CA THR A 102 16.52 -3.05 7.06
C THR A 102 16.26 -3.10 8.56
N PRO A 103 15.86 -4.24 9.15
CA PRO A 103 15.54 -4.33 10.56
C PRO A 103 16.79 -4.04 11.41
N LYS A 104 16.66 -3.20 12.43
CA LYS A 104 17.80 -2.76 13.25
C LYS A 104 17.65 -3.21 14.72
N PRO A 105 18.37 -4.26 15.16
CA PRO A 105 18.35 -4.70 16.56
C PRO A 105 18.80 -3.60 17.54
N GLY A 106 18.27 -3.64 18.74
CA GLY A 106 18.51 -2.66 19.80
C GLY A 106 18.07 -3.16 21.17
N ARG A 107 18.22 -2.29 22.18
CA ARG A 107 17.81 -2.58 23.56
C ARG A 107 16.29 -2.59 23.68
N CYS A 108 15.77 -3.47 24.53
CA CYS A 108 14.35 -3.46 24.86
C CYS A 108 14.06 -2.39 25.91
N PHE A 109 13.06 -1.56 25.64
CA PHE A 109 12.51 -0.56 26.56
C PHE A 109 11.08 -0.96 26.96
N LEU A 110 10.22 0.01 27.27
CA LEU A 110 8.81 -0.22 27.67
C LEU A 110 8.02 -1.01 26.62
N ALA A 111 8.13 -0.64 25.34
CA ALA A 111 7.52 -1.38 24.24
C ALA A 111 8.46 -2.50 23.75
N LYS A 112 8.16 -3.76 24.08
CA LYS A 112 8.88 -4.95 23.62
C LYS A 112 8.62 -5.22 22.12
N ARG A 113 9.16 -4.38 21.24
CA ARG A 113 9.05 -4.50 19.78
C ARG A 113 9.99 -5.59 19.23
N LYS A 114 9.64 -6.84 19.48
CA LYS A 114 10.47 -8.02 19.20
C LYS A 114 10.36 -8.56 17.78
N TRP A 115 9.41 -8.10 16.98
CA TRP A 115 9.14 -8.62 15.63
C TRP A 115 9.56 -7.63 14.56
N HIS A 116 10.08 -8.09 13.44
CA HIS A 116 10.30 -7.29 12.23
C HIS A 116 9.82 -8.04 11.00
N PHE A 117 9.53 -7.30 9.93
CA PHE A 117 9.22 -7.87 8.63
C PHE A 117 10.52 -8.22 7.90
N ASN A 118 10.56 -9.40 7.31
CA ASN A 118 11.60 -9.85 6.40
C ASN A 118 11.01 -9.89 4.98
N GLU A 119 11.39 -8.91 4.15
CA GLU A 119 10.93 -8.80 2.77
C GLU A 119 11.31 -10.00 1.90
N LYS A 120 12.42 -10.69 2.19
CA LYS A 120 12.85 -11.85 1.41
C LYS A 120 11.87 -13.02 1.53
N ASN A 121 11.28 -13.16 2.72
CA ASN A 121 10.46 -14.30 3.09
C ASN A 121 8.96 -13.95 3.13
N ASN A 122 8.60 -12.67 2.95
CA ASN A 122 7.24 -12.16 3.17
C ASN A 122 6.66 -12.57 4.52
N GLU A 123 7.48 -12.51 5.56
CA GLU A 123 7.16 -13.05 6.88
C GLU A 123 7.71 -12.16 7.98
N CYS A 124 7.06 -12.19 9.14
CA CYS A 124 7.49 -11.51 10.33
C CYS A 124 8.28 -12.44 11.25
N GLU A 125 9.52 -12.04 11.52
CA GLU A 125 10.51 -12.80 12.28
C GLU A 125 10.83 -12.09 13.60
N VAL A 126 11.33 -12.85 14.58
CA VAL A 126 11.78 -12.29 15.85
C VAL A 126 13.21 -11.79 15.70
N PHE A 127 13.53 -10.63 16.25
CA PHE A 127 14.90 -10.14 16.32
C PHE A 127 15.83 -11.16 17.03
N PRO A 128 17.05 -11.39 16.53
CA PRO A 128 18.00 -12.32 17.13
C PRO A 128 18.29 -12.01 18.60
N ASN A 129 18.61 -13.05 19.39
CA ASN A 129 18.93 -12.93 20.82
C ASN A 129 17.84 -12.22 21.63
N GLN A 130 16.58 -12.34 21.19
CA GLN A 130 15.41 -11.69 21.79
C GLN A 130 15.56 -10.17 21.93
N ARG A 131 16.34 -9.53 21.04
CA ARG A 131 16.48 -8.08 20.98
C ARG A 131 15.16 -7.41 20.58
N CYS A 132 15.10 -6.10 20.76
CA CYS A 132 14.00 -5.29 20.26
C CYS A 132 14.46 -4.47 19.05
N GLY A 133 13.55 -4.03 18.20
CA GLY A 133 13.90 -3.17 17.08
C GLY A 133 14.06 -1.70 17.51
N SER A 134 15.01 -1.02 16.86
CA SER A 134 15.35 0.39 17.08
C SER A 134 14.85 1.33 15.96
N ASN A 135 14.31 0.79 14.87
CA ASN A 135 13.69 1.55 13.78
C ASN A 135 12.22 1.15 13.58
N ASP A 136 11.57 1.69 12.56
CA ASP A 136 10.13 1.50 12.35
C ASP A 136 9.75 0.09 11.86
N ASN A 137 10.70 -0.70 11.33
CA ASN A 137 10.50 -2.13 11.09
C ASN A 137 10.60 -2.93 12.40
N ALA A 138 9.76 -2.58 13.37
CA ALA A 138 9.78 -3.14 14.71
C ALA A 138 8.37 -3.11 15.32
N PHE A 139 7.83 -4.30 15.59
CA PHE A 139 6.45 -4.51 16.00
C PHE A 139 6.39 -5.29 17.32
N SER A 140 5.36 -5.03 18.12
CA SER A 140 5.17 -5.71 19.41
C SER A 140 4.71 -7.15 19.27
N THR A 141 4.03 -7.50 18.16
CA THR A 141 3.49 -8.85 17.92
C THR A 141 3.63 -9.23 16.43
N LYS A 142 3.74 -10.53 16.15
CA LYS A 142 3.72 -11.07 14.77
C LYS A 142 2.50 -10.59 13.99
N LYS A 143 1.32 -10.62 14.62
CA LYS A 143 0.04 -10.18 14.01
C LYS A 143 0.10 -8.74 13.50
N LYS A 144 0.53 -7.78 14.34
CA LYS A 144 0.64 -6.37 13.93
C LYS A 144 1.64 -6.16 12.79
N CYS A 145 2.72 -6.94 12.80
CA CYS A 145 3.71 -6.92 11.73
C CYS A 145 3.10 -7.42 10.41
N MET A 146 2.46 -8.60 10.43
CA MET A 146 1.83 -9.18 9.23
C MET A 146 0.71 -8.30 8.69
N GLU A 147 -0.18 -7.80 9.56
CA GLU A 147 -1.25 -6.87 9.17
C GLU A 147 -0.73 -5.58 8.55
N ARG A 148 0.47 -5.12 8.94
CA ARG A 148 1.07 -3.90 8.40
C ARG A 148 1.82 -4.14 7.10
N CYS A 149 2.49 -5.28 6.97
CA CYS A 149 3.54 -5.48 5.96
C CYS A 149 3.20 -6.50 4.89
N SER A 150 2.38 -7.50 5.19
CA SER A 150 2.09 -8.60 4.27
C SER A 150 0.63 -8.59 3.83
N TYR A 151 0.40 -8.79 2.53
CA TYR A 151 -0.93 -9.04 1.98
C TYR A 151 -1.40 -10.49 2.22
N VAL A 152 -0.55 -11.37 2.75
CA VAL A 152 -0.95 -12.75 3.06
C VAL A 152 -1.99 -12.74 4.19
N LYS A 153 -3.28 -12.66 3.82
CA LYS A 153 -4.35 -13.36 4.57
C LYS A 153 -3.92 -14.83 4.63
N ALA A 154 -4.08 -15.44 5.79
CA ALA A 154 -3.70 -16.80 6.16
C ALA A 154 -3.65 -17.82 4.98
N PRO A 155 -2.74 -18.79 5.07
CA PRO A 155 -1.87 -19.24 3.99
C PRO A 155 -2.61 -19.39 2.67
N SER A 156 -2.04 -18.81 1.62
CA SER A 156 -2.03 -19.48 0.33
C SER A 156 -1.43 -20.87 0.55
N SER A 157 -2.26 -21.87 0.78
CA SER A 157 -2.02 -23.13 0.13
C SER A 157 -1.98 -22.83 -1.36
N CYS A 158 -0.80 -22.55 -1.88
CA CYS A 158 -0.43 -23.19 -3.13
C CYS A 158 -0.09 -24.64 -2.75
N VAL A 159 -1.10 -25.40 -2.30
CA VAL A 159 -1.07 -26.85 -2.34
C VAL A 159 -1.73 -27.15 -3.67
N ASN A 160 -0.88 -27.40 -4.66
CA ASN A 160 -1.20 -27.59 -6.07
C ASN A 160 -1.76 -26.38 -6.84
N CYS A 161 -1.04 -26.05 -7.91
CA CYS A 161 -1.60 -25.44 -9.10
C CYS A 161 -2.67 -26.38 -9.68
N GLU A 162 -3.92 -26.28 -9.25
CA GLU A 162 -5.07 -26.87 -9.93
C GLU A 162 -6.31 -26.02 -9.68
N GLN A 163 -6.45 -24.97 -10.48
CA GLN A 163 -7.76 -24.39 -10.71
C GLN A 163 -8.44 -25.23 -11.80
N THR A 164 -8.94 -26.41 -11.42
CA THR A 164 -9.88 -27.19 -12.24
C THR A 164 -11.22 -26.46 -12.27
N LYS A 165 -11.29 -25.47 -13.14
CA LYS A 165 -12.41 -25.08 -14.02
C LYS A 165 -12.06 -23.72 -14.62
N GLY A 166 -11.00 -23.75 -15.43
CA GLY A 166 -10.79 -22.75 -16.46
C GLY A 166 -11.82 -22.98 -17.54
N ASN A 167 -12.68 -21.98 -17.72
CA ASN A 167 -13.27 -21.54 -18.98
C ASN A 167 -12.81 -22.36 -20.19
N GLU A 168 -13.65 -23.32 -20.58
CA GLU A 168 -13.52 -24.02 -21.85
C GLU A 168 -13.57 -22.97 -22.96
N LEU A 169 -12.45 -22.75 -23.65
CA LEU A 169 -12.45 -22.04 -24.92
C LEU A 169 -13.12 -22.97 -25.93
N PRO A 170 -14.18 -22.56 -26.65
CA PRO A 170 -14.77 -23.41 -27.68
C PRO A 170 -13.71 -23.79 -28.71
N LEU A 171 -13.59 -25.09 -28.99
CA LEU A 171 -12.75 -25.60 -30.07
C LEU A 171 -13.21 -24.95 -31.39
N ILE A 172 -12.35 -24.11 -31.97
CA ILE A 172 -12.51 -23.63 -33.34
C ILE A 172 -12.44 -24.88 -34.24
N LYS A 173 -13.58 -25.30 -34.80
CA LYS A 173 -13.61 -26.34 -35.83
C LYS A 173 -12.79 -25.84 -37.01
N GLN A 174 -11.62 -26.45 -37.25
CA GLN A 174 -10.94 -26.30 -38.53
C GLN A 174 -11.70 -27.10 -39.58
N PRO A 175 -12.02 -26.51 -40.75
CA PRO A 175 -12.66 -27.24 -41.83
C PRO A 175 -11.62 -28.11 -42.55
N GLY A 176 -11.86 -29.42 -42.55
CA GLY A 176 -11.30 -30.35 -43.51
C GLY A 176 -10.07 -31.12 -43.04
N GLN A 177 -10.28 -32.35 -42.59
CA GLN A 177 -9.50 -33.52 -42.99
C GLN A 177 -10.25 -34.79 -42.57
N SER A 178 -10.55 -35.65 -43.56
CA SER A 178 -11.29 -36.89 -43.39
C SER A 178 -10.43 -37.95 -42.69
N GLY A 179 -10.89 -38.41 -41.53
CA GLY A 179 -10.32 -39.57 -40.86
C GLY A 179 -10.91 -40.86 -41.42
N ARG A 180 -10.08 -41.68 -42.06
CA ARG A 180 -10.35 -43.11 -42.34
C ARG A 180 -10.39 -43.86 -41.00
N ASN A 181 -11.44 -44.68 -40.81
CA ASN A 181 -11.55 -45.60 -39.69
C ASN A 181 -10.69 -46.85 -39.96
N PRO A 182 -9.79 -47.27 -39.04
CA PRO A 182 -9.25 -48.62 -39.06
C PRO A 182 -10.27 -49.62 -38.49
N LYS A 183 -10.28 -50.83 -39.05
CA LYS A 183 -11.09 -51.98 -38.65
C LYS A 183 -10.85 -52.42 -37.22
#